data_AF-A0A0H4X6Q7-F1
#
_entry.id   AF-A0A0H4X6Q7-F1
#
_cell.length_a   1.000
_cell.length_b   1.000
_cell.length_c   1.000
_cell.angle_alpha   90.00
_cell.angle_beta   90.00
_cell.angle_gamma   90.00
#
_symmetry.space_group_name_H-M   'P 1'
#
loop_
_entity.id
_entity.type
_entity.pdbx_description
1 polymer ?
#
loop_
_entity_poly.entity_id
_entity_poly.type
_entity_poly.pdbx_seq_one_letter_code
_entity_poly.pdbx_strand_id
1 'polypeptide(L)'
;MSSDDQSPPYWLLISVLFSNQPLSPSLAMTLHQAAYELHARGDGAKQVAGDMMSGRVVNLRKEVSFGGISGPAFEAEIETERGSGAVRFVLTRQGLEMMKQQPAEPPRPKYLN
;
A
#
# COMPACT_ATOMS: atom_id res chain seq x y z
N MET A 1 -26.26 -14.47 -26.76
CA MET A 1 -25.05 -13.71 -27.09
C MET A 1 -24.93 -12.60 -26.06
N SER A 2 -24.23 -12.87 -24.96
CA SER A 2 -23.86 -11.84 -23.99
C SER A 2 -22.39 -12.10 -23.73
N SER A 3 -21.56 -11.44 -24.52
CA SER A 3 -20.13 -11.42 -24.34
C SER A 3 -19.87 -10.87 -22.95
N ASP A 4 -19.21 -11.66 -22.09
CA ASP A 4 -18.54 -11.13 -20.91
C ASP A 4 -17.66 -9.99 -21.41
N ASP A 5 -18.03 -8.77 -21.03
CA ASP A 5 -17.30 -7.54 -21.29
C ASP A 5 -16.04 -7.58 -20.42
N GLN A 6 -15.12 -8.48 -20.74
CA GLN A 6 -13.79 -8.56 -20.17
C GLN A 6 -13.03 -7.33 -20.65
N SER A 7 -13.30 -6.21 -19.99
CA SER A 7 -12.41 -5.06 -20.01
C SER A 7 -10.98 -5.57 -19.82
N PRO A 8 -10.02 -5.17 -20.68
CA PRO A 8 -8.62 -5.59 -20.54
C PRO A 8 -8.18 -5.37 -19.08
N PRO A 9 -7.32 -6.23 -18.51
CA PRO A 9 -6.82 -6.02 -17.16
C PRO A 9 -5.91 -4.79 -17.17
N TYR A 10 -6.49 -3.60 -17.04
CA TYR A 10 -5.74 -2.36 -16.91
C TYR A 10 -5.01 -2.41 -15.56
N TRP A 11 -3.69 -2.37 -15.60
CA TRP A 11 -2.91 -2.25 -14.38
C TRP A 11 -3.07 -0.86 -13.79
N LEU A 12 -3.41 -0.80 -12.51
CA LEU A 12 -3.52 0.44 -11.77
C LEU A 12 -2.26 0.64 -10.91
N LEU A 13 -1.64 1.81 -11.03
CA LEU A 13 -0.57 2.22 -10.13
C LEU A 13 -1.17 2.64 -8.79
N ILE A 14 -1.04 1.81 -7.76
CA ILE A 14 -1.64 2.04 -6.43
C ILE A 14 -0.73 2.78 -5.45
N SER A 15 0.59 2.65 -5.63
CA SER A 15 1.58 3.34 -4.81
C SER A 15 2.93 3.43 -5.52
N VAL A 16 3.75 4.40 -5.10
CA VAL A 16 5.13 4.57 -5.57
C VAL A 16 6.04 4.62 -4.36
N LEU A 17 7.04 3.73 -4.31
CA LEU A 17 8.00 3.63 -3.21
C LEU A 17 9.41 3.99 -3.70
N PHE A 18 10.05 4.91 -3.00
CA PHE A 18 11.45 5.28 -3.18
C PHE A 18 12.23 4.76 -1.98
N SER A 19 13.20 3.88 -2.23
CA SER A 19 14.00 3.24 -1.19
C SER A 19 15.48 3.31 -1.52
N ASN A 20 16.32 3.46 -0.50
CA ASN A 20 17.78 3.36 -0.61
C ASN A 20 18.30 1.91 -0.55
N GLN A 21 17.41 0.95 -0.30
CA GLN A 21 17.66 -0.49 -0.23
C GLN A 21 16.67 -1.22 -1.14
N PRO A 22 17.03 -2.35 -1.78
CA PRO A 22 16.07 -3.15 -2.53
C PRO A 22 14.91 -3.61 -1.63
N LEU A 23 13.68 -3.43 -2.09
CA LEU A 23 12.48 -3.90 -1.39
C LEU A 23 12.05 -5.24 -1.97
N SER A 24 11.80 -6.22 -1.10
CA SER A 24 11.10 -7.43 -1.52
C SER A 24 9.65 -7.09 -1.87
N PRO A 25 8.98 -7.88 -2.73
CA PRO A 25 7.56 -7.68 -3.03
C PRO A 25 6.67 -7.74 -1.77
N SER A 26 6.98 -8.62 -0.82
CA SER A 26 6.25 -8.74 0.44
C SER A 26 6.37 -7.47 1.29
N LEU A 27 7.58 -6.93 1.43
CA LEU A 27 7.82 -5.70 2.17
C LEU A 27 7.13 -4.49 1.53
N ALA A 28 7.22 -4.35 0.19
CA ALA A 28 6.52 -3.29 -0.53
C ALA A 28 4.99 -3.35 -0.28
N MET A 29 4.41 -4.55 -0.27
CA MET A 29 2.99 -4.74 0.02
C MET A 29 2.64 -4.44 1.49
N THR A 30 3.48 -4.85 2.44
CA THR A 30 3.28 -4.52 3.86
C THR A 30 3.30 -3.00 4.09
N LEU A 31 4.25 -2.28 3.49
CA LEU A 31 4.33 -0.83 3.60
C LEU A 31 3.11 -0.13 2.98
N HIS A 32 2.68 -0.61 1.81
CA HIS A 32 1.46 -0.14 1.16
C HIS A 32 0.23 -0.27 2.06
N GLN A 33 0.00 -1.47 2.60
CA GLN A 33 -1.14 -1.76 3.46
C GLN A 33 -1.10 -0.94 4.76
N ALA A 34 0.07 -0.83 5.39
CA ALA A 34 0.24 -0.05 6.61
C ALA A 34 -0.10 1.44 6.40
N ALA A 35 0.33 2.03 5.28
CA ALA A 35 -0.01 3.41 4.98
C ALA A 35 -1.47 3.61 4.58
N TYR A 36 -2.07 2.64 3.86
CA TYR A 36 -3.49 2.70 3.56
C TYR A 36 -4.30 2.75 4.86
N GLU A 37 -3.97 1.91 5.83
CA GLU A 37 -4.61 1.92 7.13
C GLU A 37 -4.38 3.23 7.91
N LEU A 38 -3.16 3.76 7.91
CA LEU A 38 -2.86 5.06 8.52
C LEU A 38 -3.67 6.19 7.88
N HIS A 39 -3.80 6.17 6.55
CA HIS A 39 -4.61 7.14 5.82
C HIS A 39 -6.09 7.01 6.19
N ALA A 40 -6.64 5.79 6.13
CA ALA A 40 -8.04 5.50 6.36
C ALA A 40 -8.48 5.84 7.79
N ARG A 41 -7.60 5.64 8.78
CA ARG A 41 -7.88 5.92 10.21
C ARG A 41 -7.52 7.35 10.63
N GLY A 42 -6.73 8.07 9.83
CA GLY A 42 -6.19 9.38 10.21
C GLY A 42 -5.02 9.30 11.21
N ASP A 43 -4.44 8.12 11.39
CA ASP A 43 -3.37 7.87 12.34
C ASP A 43 -2.03 8.46 11.86
N GLY A 44 -1.17 8.81 12.82
CA GLY A 44 0.13 9.43 12.55
C GLY A 44 1.26 8.45 12.25
N ALA A 45 1.26 7.27 12.88
CA ALA A 45 2.31 6.27 12.69
C ALA A 45 1.85 4.87 13.09
N LYS A 46 2.45 3.84 12.49
CA LYS A 46 2.16 2.43 12.75
C LYS A 46 3.45 1.61 12.74
N GLN A 47 3.60 0.73 13.72
CA GLN A 47 4.67 -0.27 13.71
C GLN A 47 4.33 -1.36 12.69
N VAL A 48 5.34 -1.77 11.94
CA VAL A 48 5.26 -2.88 10.98
C VAL A 48 6.27 -3.93 11.40
N ALA A 49 5.79 -5.16 11.53
CA ALA A 49 6.60 -6.34 11.81
C ALA A 49 6.19 -7.44 10.83
N GLY A 50 7.17 -8.15 10.30
CA GLY A 50 6.99 -9.33 9.45
C GLY A 50 8.21 -10.25 9.57
N ASP A 51 8.17 -11.37 8.85
CA ASP A 51 9.04 -12.53 9.11
C ASP A 51 10.55 -12.23 9.27
N MET A 52 11.09 -11.19 8.63
CA MET A 52 12.50 -10.75 8.80
C MET A 52 12.67 -9.22 8.83
N MET A 53 11.66 -8.48 9.30
CA MET A 53 11.70 -7.02 9.29
C MET A 53 10.96 -6.40 10.46
N SER A 54 11.56 -5.34 11.01
CA SER A 54 10.95 -4.44 11.99
C SER A 54 10.97 -3.03 11.41
N GLY A 55 9.98 -2.20 11.73
CA GLY A 55 9.98 -0.84 11.24
C GLY A 55 8.80 0.00 11.71
N ARG A 56 8.84 1.26 11.33
CA ARG A 56 7.83 2.26 11.65
C ARG A 56 7.44 3.03 10.41
N VAL A 57 6.15 3.02 10.08
CA VAL A 57 5.57 3.88 9.05
C VAL A 57 5.01 5.13 9.69
N VAL A 58 5.25 6.28 9.10
CA VAL A 58 4.77 7.60 9.52
C VAL A 58 3.97 8.23 8.38
N ASN A 59 2.76 8.68 8.70
CA ASN A 59 1.96 9.53 7.83
C ASN A 59 2.51 10.96 7.92
N LEU A 60 3.06 11.48 6.82
CA LEU A 60 3.62 12.82 6.79
C LEU A 60 2.54 13.90 6.81
N ARG A 61 1.26 13.52 6.65
CA ARG A 61 0.10 14.41 6.56
C ARG A 61 0.27 15.50 5.51
N LYS A 62 0.93 15.12 4.40
CA LYS A 62 1.21 15.97 3.25
C LYS A 62 0.68 15.30 2.00
N GLU A 63 0.07 16.10 1.14
CA GLU A 63 -0.21 15.72 -0.24
C GLU A 63 1.01 16.08 -1.09
N VAL A 64 1.43 15.16 -1.95
CA VAL A 64 2.54 15.38 -2.88
C VAL A 64 2.11 15.07 -4.30
N SER A 65 2.84 15.62 -5.25
CA SER A 65 2.63 15.36 -6.68
C SER A 65 3.98 15.18 -7.37
N PHE A 66 4.08 14.13 -8.17
CA PHE A 66 5.25 13.78 -8.96
C PHE A 66 4.79 13.52 -10.39
N GLY A 67 4.94 14.54 -11.26
CA GLY A 67 4.33 14.52 -12.59
C GLY A 67 2.81 14.35 -12.50
N GLY A 68 2.27 13.33 -13.17
CA GLY A 68 0.85 12.99 -13.14
C GLY A 68 0.40 12.17 -11.91
N ILE A 69 1.32 11.77 -11.04
CA ILE A 69 1.01 10.93 -9.86
C ILE A 69 0.85 11.85 -8.64
N SER A 70 -0.21 11.66 -7.87
CA SER A 70 -0.48 12.47 -6.67
C SER A 70 -1.17 11.67 -5.57
N GLY A 71 -1.00 12.13 -4.32
CA GLY A 71 -1.68 11.60 -3.15
C GLY A 71 -0.92 11.83 -1.84
N PRO A 72 -1.36 11.22 -0.73
CA PRO A 72 -0.75 11.38 0.58
C PRO A 72 0.63 10.71 0.66
N ALA A 73 1.55 11.38 1.34
CA ALA A 73 2.94 10.95 1.51
C ALA A 73 3.21 10.30 2.86
N PHE A 74 4.11 9.32 2.84
CA PHE A 74 4.52 8.53 3.99
C PHE A 74 6.03 8.33 3.97
N GLU A 75 6.58 8.06 5.15
CA GLU A 75 7.96 7.63 5.33
C GLU A 75 7.98 6.38 6.21
N ALA A 76 8.90 5.46 5.93
CA ALA A 76 9.13 4.29 6.76
C ALA A 76 10.62 4.10 7.03
N GLU A 77 10.93 3.86 8.30
CA GLU A 77 12.22 3.31 8.71
C GLU A 77 12.06 1.80 8.82
N ILE A 78 12.95 1.05 8.16
CA ILE A 78 12.92 -0.40 8.11
C ILE A 78 14.27 -0.98 8.52
N GLU A 79 14.23 -2.08 9.26
CA GLU A 79 15.39 -2.91 9.55
C GLU A 79 15.26 -4.21 8.76
N THR A 80 16.29 -4.52 7.96
CA THR A 80 16.36 -5.73 7.16
C THR A 80 17.70 -6.43 7.42
N GLU A 81 17.87 -7.65 6.91
CA GLU A 81 19.15 -8.36 6.95
C GLU A 81 20.32 -7.59 6.31
N ARG A 82 20.01 -6.65 5.41
CA ARG A 82 20.98 -5.79 4.71
C ARG A 82 21.28 -4.49 5.48
N GLY A 83 20.74 -4.36 6.69
CA GLY A 83 20.83 -3.18 7.54
C GLY A 83 19.56 -2.32 7.50
N SER A 84 19.68 -1.13 8.09
CA SER A 84 18.61 -0.14 8.15
C SER A 84 18.42 0.58 6.82
N GLY A 85 17.16 0.86 6.47
CA GLY A 85 16.75 1.56 5.26
C GLY A 85 15.65 2.57 5.53
N ALA A 86 15.51 3.53 4.62
CA ALA A 86 14.43 4.51 4.64
C ALA A 86 13.64 4.43 3.33
N VAL A 87 12.32 4.38 3.44
CA VAL A 87 11.40 4.33 2.31
C VAL A 87 10.48 5.54 2.35
N ARG A 88 10.45 6.32 1.27
CA ARG A 88 9.48 7.40 1.08
C ARG A 88 8.50 7.00 0.02
N PHE A 89 7.22 7.23 0.27
CA PHE A 89 6.23 6.69 -0.64
C PHE A 89 4.93 7.48 -0.65
N VAL A 90 4.21 7.29 -1.75
CA VAL A 90 2.95 7.98 -2.05
C VAL A 90 1.91 6.92 -2.35
N LEU A 91 0.75 6.99 -1.68
CA LEU A 91 -0.43 6.27 -2.14
C LEU A 91 -1.10 7.10 -3.22
N THR A 92 -1.37 6.51 -4.39
CA THR A 92 -1.98 7.27 -5.48
C THR A 92 -3.45 7.52 -5.18
N ARG A 93 -3.98 8.67 -5.58
CA ARG A 93 -5.41 8.97 -5.44
C ARG A 93 -6.28 7.90 -6.10
N GLN A 94 -5.92 7.48 -7.31
CA GLN A 94 -6.66 6.43 -8.02
C GLN A 94 -6.62 5.10 -7.26
N GLY A 95 -5.47 4.72 -6.68
CA GLY A 95 -5.35 3.53 -5.85
C GLY A 95 -6.20 3.58 -4.59
N LEU A 96 -6.25 4.75 -3.93
CA LEU A 96 -7.11 4.98 -2.76
C LEU A 96 -8.60 4.83 -3.11
N GLU A 97 -9.04 5.41 -4.23
CA GLU A 97 -10.44 5.27 -4.67
C GLU A 97 -10.81 3.82 -4.99
N MET A 98 -9.91 3.06 -5.63
CA MET A 98 -10.13 1.63 -5.88
C MET A 98 -10.25 0.83 -4.58
N MET A 99 -9.39 1.10 -3.58
CA MET A 99 -9.42 0.39 -2.30
C MET A 99 -10.63 0.74 -1.43
N LYS A 100 -11.19 1.96 -1.55
CA LYS A 100 -12.47 2.32 -0.94
C LYS A 100 -13.64 1.52 -1.53
N GLN A 101 -13.55 1.16 -2.81
CA GLN A 101 -14.59 0.45 -3.54
C GLN A 101 -14.55 -1.07 -3.33
N GLN A 102 -13.48 -1.64 -2.77
CA GLN A 102 -13.45 -3.05 -2.38
C GLN A 102 -14.19 -3.24 -1.05
N PRO A 103 -15.36 -3.90 -1.02
CA PRO A 103 -15.98 -4.30 0.23
C PRO A 103 -15.04 -5.28 0.98
N ALA A 104 -14.98 -5.14 2.31
CA ALA A 104 -14.21 -6.02 3.17
C ALA A 104 -14.72 -7.48 3.08
N GLU A 105 -13.81 -8.40 2.74
CA GLU A 105 -13.98 -9.85 2.56
C GLU A 105 -15.04 -10.34 1.54
N PRO A 106 -14.66 -11.21 0.58
CA PRO A 106 -15.66 -12.05 -0.09
C PRO A 106 -16.30 -12.97 0.96
N PRO A 107 -17.62 -13.24 0.88
CA PRO A 107 -18.30 -14.11 1.83
C PRO A 107 -17.60 -15.47 1.85
N ARG A 108 -17.19 -15.95 3.04
CA ARG A 108 -16.66 -17.31 3.19
C ARG A 108 -17.68 -18.28 2.58
N PRO A 109 -17.30 -19.13 1.62
CA PRO A 109 -18.20 -20.14 1.11
C PRO A 109 -18.65 -20.99 2.29
N LYS A 110 -19.96 -20.95 2.54
CA LYS A 110 -20.65 -21.79 3.51
C LYS A 110 -20.66 -23.19 2.89
N TYR A 111 -19.56 -23.93 3.00
CA TYR A 111 -19.56 -25.32 2.62
C TYR A 111 -20.54 -26.05 3.54
N LEU A 112 -21.61 -26.52 2.92
CA LEU A 112 -22.66 -27.35 3.49
C LEU A 112 -22.08 -28.74 3.78
N ASN A 113 -21.94 -29.08 5.07
CA ASN A 113 -22.37 -30.33 5.72
C ASN A 113 -21.84 -30.39 7.16
#